data_AF-A0A1K1KR36-F1
#
_entry.id   AF-A0A1K1KR36-F1
#
_cell.length_a   1.000
_cell.length_b   1.000
_cell.length_c   1.000
_cell.angle_alpha   90.00
_cell.angle_beta   90.00
_cell.angle_gamma   90.00
#
_symmetry.space_group_name_H-M   'P 1'
#
loop_
_entity.id
_entity.type
_entity.pdbx_description
1 polymer ?
#
loop_
_entity_poly.entity_id
_entity_poly.type
_entity_poly.pdbx_seq_one_letter_code
_entity_poly.pdbx_strand_id
1 'polypeptide(L)'
;MGPQLNYTVTGIDASSGEMGKAKKMLTAYGLKEKNWQLMPSSTAAMVSTLGKAIKNKEPIVVTAFQPHWMFAKYDMKWLKDPKNIFGKTQHFSTVARNGLQEDNPGAYKLLQNFHWTISDSYSTMLKINGGMKSNKAAKQYIKSHPKKVNEILQDVPVGHGQKIKLVYTPYDYERAVTYVVKNLLVQKGYQATTQQLDVSIMWQALASKKVDATMVAQLPVSHAAYAKKYRGQVDEVRINLPHARIGLAVPTYMKDVNSIEDLKK
;
A
#
# COMPACT_ATOMS: atom_id res chain seq x y z
N MET A 1 8.11 -4.45 29.53
CA MET A 1 7.47 -5.01 28.31
C MET A 1 8.43 -5.86 27.46
N GLY A 2 9.70 -5.46 27.34
CA GLY A 2 10.72 -6.14 26.52
C GLY A 2 10.80 -7.69 26.65
N PRO A 3 10.89 -8.28 27.85
CA PRO A 3 10.98 -9.74 28.01
C PRO A 3 9.79 -10.50 27.44
N GLN A 4 8.57 -9.97 27.56
CA GLN A 4 7.35 -10.61 27.04
C GLN A 4 7.29 -10.62 25.51
N LEU A 5 8.03 -9.72 24.87
CA LEU A 5 8.09 -9.58 23.40
C LEU A 5 9.41 -10.10 22.83
N ASN A 6 10.27 -10.71 23.66
CA ASN A 6 11.65 -11.04 23.32
C ASN A 6 12.38 -9.87 22.65
N TYR A 7 12.08 -8.64 23.11
CA TYR A 7 12.60 -7.39 22.57
C TYR A 7 12.49 -7.30 21.03
N THR A 8 11.42 -7.83 20.45
CA THR A 8 11.30 -7.99 18.99
C THR A 8 10.10 -7.23 18.44
N VAL A 9 10.34 -6.43 17.41
CA VAL A 9 9.31 -5.94 16.49
C VAL A 9 9.24 -6.86 15.29
N THR A 10 8.08 -7.47 15.05
CA THR A 10 7.86 -8.36 13.90
C THR A 10 7.59 -7.51 12.66
N GLY A 11 8.58 -7.51 11.75
CA GLY A 11 8.56 -6.73 10.52
C GLY A 11 8.00 -7.49 9.32
N ILE A 12 7.95 -6.83 8.17
CA ILE A 12 7.68 -7.45 6.86
C ILE A 12 8.96 -7.52 6.01
N ASP A 13 8.83 -7.46 4.70
CA ASP A 13 9.92 -7.45 3.72
C ASP A 13 10.91 -6.29 3.99
N ALA A 14 12.20 -6.60 4.10
CA ALA A 14 13.24 -5.66 4.54
C ALA A 14 13.39 -4.42 3.64
N SER A 15 12.99 -4.53 2.37
CA SER A 15 13.05 -3.46 1.37
C SER A 15 11.89 -2.46 1.47
N SER A 16 10.88 -2.76 2.28
CA SER A 16 9.70 -1.89 2.44
C SER A 16 10.04 -0.55 3.12
N GLY A 17 9.27 0.49 2.76
CA GLY A 17 9.46 1.83 3.30
C GLY A 17 9.28 1.88 4.82
N GLU A 18 8.33 1.12 5.37
CA GLU A 18 8.11 1.04 6.82
C GLU A 18 9.26 0.38 7.56
N MET A 19 9.96 -0.60 6.98
CA MET A 19 11.10 -1.26 7.62
C MET A 19 12.28 -0.30 7.76
N GLY A 20 12.53 0.53 6.75
CA GLY A 20 13.50 1.62 6.84
C GLY A 20 13.18 2.62 7.96
N LYS A 21 11.90 2.90 8.18
CA LYS A 21 11.42 3.78 9.25
C LYS A 21 11.46 3.13 10.62
N ALA A 22 11.08 1.87 10.73
CA ALA A 22 11.16 1.08 11.96
C ALA A 22 12.63 0.94 12.43
N LYS A 23 13.59 0.75 11.53
CA LYS A 23 15.03 0.73 11.87
C LYS A 23 15.51 2.06 12.47
N LYS A 24 15.05 3.19 11.91
CA LYS A 24 15.33 4.54 12.46
C LYS A 24 14.66 4.73 13.82
N MET A 25 13.41 4.27 13.95
CA MET A 25 12.62 4.33 15.19
C MET A 25 13.36 3.64 16.34
N LEU A 26 13.90 2.43 16.13
CA LEU A 26 14.65 1.72 17.18
C LEU A 26 15.81 2.54 17.75
N THR A 27 16.47 3.34 16.91
CA THR A 27 17.57 4.21 17.33
C THR A 27 17.01 5.48 17.99
N ALA A 28 16.06 6.15 17.35
CA ALA A 28 15.51 7.42 17.82
C ALA A 28 14.83 7.30 19.19
N TYR A 29 14.25 6.16 19.53
CA TYR A 29 13.61 5.90 20.82
C TYR A 29 14.55 5.24 21.86
N GLY A 30 15.82 5.01 21.54
CA GLY A 30 16.76 4.32 22.45
C GLY A 30 16.42 2.85 22.69
N LEU A 31 15.64 2.23 21.80
CA LEU A 31 15.23 0.84 21.94
C LEU A 31 16.38 -0.13 21.65
N LYS A 32 17.31 0.24 20.76
CA LYS A 32 18.54 -0.53 20.51
C LYS A 32 19.38 -0.72 21.78
N GLU A 33 19.50 0.31 22.61
CA GLU A 33 20.23 0.27 23.88
C GLU A 33 19.56 -0.68 24.90
N LYS A 34 18.29 -0.98 24.68
CA LYS A 34 17.48 -1.94 25.43
C LYS A 34 17.36 -3.28 24.71
N ASN A 35 18.27 -3.60 23.79
CA ASN A 35 18.33 -4.83 23.00
C ASN A 35 17.12 -5.11 22.09
N TRP A 36 16.36 -4.07 21.74
CA TRP A 36 15.28 -4.26 20.76
C TRP A 36 15.81 -4.45 19.35
N GLN A 37 15.22 -5.43 18.67
CA GLN A 37 15.49 -5.76 17.29
C GLN A 37 14.25 -5.67 16.42
N LEU A 38 14.48 -5.39 15.14
CA LEU A 38 13.48 -5.47 14.09
C LEU A 38 13.74 -6.76 13.33
N MET A 39 12.79 -7.70 13.39
CA MET A 39 12.90 -8.98 12.70
C MET A 39 12.27 -8.87 11.30
N PRO A 40 13.06 -8.88 10.22
CA PRO A 40 12.51 -8.92 8.87
C PRO A 40 11.78 -10.24 8.63
N SER A 41 10.69 -10.20 7.88
CA SER A 41 9.96 -11.40 7.45
C SER A 41 9.29 -11.13 6.09
N SER A 42 8.05 -11.57 5.90
CA SER A 42 7.19 -11.18 4.80
C SER A 42 5.85 -10.72 5.34
N THR A 43 5.07 -9.98 4.55
CA THR A 43 3.70 -9.61 4.97
C THR A 43 2.88 -10.82 5.41
N ALA A 44 2.95 -11.94 4.67
CA ALA A 44 2.23 -13.16 5.00
C ALA A 44 2.71 -13.80 6.32
N ALA A 45 4.03 -13.86 6.53
CA ALA A 45 4.62 -14.41 7.75
C ALA A 45 4.26 -13.55 8.97
N MET A 46 4.42 -12.23 8.88
CA MET A 46 4.06 -11.28 9.94
C MET A 46 2.59 -11.43 10.35
N VAL A 47 1.68 -11.51 9.36
CA VAL A 47 0.24 -11.63 9.63
C VAL A 47 -0.15 -12.99 10.18
N SER A 48 0.55 -14.07 9.80
CA SER A 48 0.39 -15.39 10.41
C SER A 48 0.80 -15.38 11.88
N THR A 49 1.97 -14.80 12.19
CA THR A 49 2.47 -14.63 13.56
C THR A 49 1.53 -13.76 14.40
N LEU A 50 1.03 -12.65 13.84
CA LEU A 50 0.01 -11.81 14.45
C LEU A 50 -1.27 -12.59 14.77
N GLY A 51 -1.77 -13.39 13.83
CA GLY A 51 -2.97 -14.21 14.03
C GLY A 51 -2.80 -15.23 15.16
N LYS A 52 -1.63 -15.88 15.27
CA LYS A 52 -1.31 -16.80 16.36
C LYS A 52 -1.26 -16.08 17.70
N ALA A 53 -0.54 -14.96 17.79
CA ALA A 53 -0.43 -14.18 19.01
C ALA A 53 -1.80 -13.69 19.49
N ILE A 54 -2.65 -13.18 18.59
CA ILE A 54 -4.02 -12.75 18.92
C ILE A 54 -4.88 -13.90 19.43
N LYS A 55 -4.81 -15.07 18.78
CA LYS A 55 -5.54 -16.28 19.20
C LYS A 55 -5.15 -16.70 20.62
N ASN A 56 -3.87 -16.61 20.95
CA ASN A 56 -3.32 -17.03 22.24
C ASN A 56 -3.30 -15.89 23.29
N LYS A 57 -3.75 -14.68 22.95
CA LYS A 57 -3.62 -13.46 23.78
C LYS A 57 -2.17 -13.15 24.19
N GLU A 58 -1.21 -13.52 23.35
CA GLU A 58 0.21 -13.25 23.56
C GLU A 58 0.56 -11.82 23.13
N PRO A 59 1.48 -11.13 23.83
CA PRO A 59 1.97 -9.83 23.40
C PRO A 59 2.64 -9.89 22.03
N ILE A 60 2.37 -8.91 21.17
CA ILE A 60 3.06 -8.75 19.88
C ILE A 60 3.08 -7.29 19.43
N VAL A 61 4.21 -6.86 18.88
CA VAL A 61 4.36 -5.57 18.19
C VAL A 61 4.74 -5.85 16.74
N VAL A 62 3.96 -5.30 15.80
CA VAL A 62 4.20 -5.47 14.36
C VAL A 62 4.47 -4.12 13.70
N THR A 63 5.26 -4.13 12.62
CA THR A 63 5.18 -3.05 11.63
C THR A 63 3.86 -3.19 10.88
N ALA A 64 3.01 -2.16 10.95
CA ALA A 64 1.70 -2.17 10.32
C ALA A 64 1.56 -1.03 9.32
N PHE A 65 0.66 -1.22 8.36
CA PHE A 65 0.38 -0.28 7.30
C PHE A 65 -1.10 -0.31 6.91
N GLN A 66 -1.55 0.80 6.34
CA GLN A 66 -2.90 1.00 5.85
C GLN A 66 -2.80 1.63 4.45
N PRO A 67 -3.56 1.12 3.46
CA PRO A 67 -4.62 0.11 3.57
C PRO A 67 -4.07 -1.33 3.71
N HIS A 68 -4.62 -2.07 4.67
CA HIS A 68 -4.43 -3.50 4.79
C HIS A 68 -5.63 -4.10 5.51
N TRP A 69 -6.01 -5.32 5.16
CA TRP A 69 -7.19 -5.99 5.71
C TRP A 69 -7.03 -6.38 7.19
N MET A 70 -5.81 -6.35 7.74
CA MET A 70 -5.51 -6.77 9.12
C MET A 70 -6.35 -6.00 10.15
N PHE A 71 -6.57 -4.71 9.95
CA PHE A 71 -7.36 -3.87 10.86
C PHE A 71 -8.87 -4.13 10.78
N ALA A 72 -9.34 -4.75 9.68
CA ALA A 72 -10.72 -5.19 9.56
C ALA A 72 -10.92 -6.59 10.16
N LYS A 73 -9.89 -7.44 10.14
CA LYS A 73 -9.94 -8.81 10.67
C LYS A 73 -9.64 -8.88 12.17
N TYR A 74 -8.72 -8.04 12.65
CA TYR A 74 -8.16 -8.10 13.99
C TYR A 74 -8.42 -6.79 14.73
N ASP A 75 -8.74 -6.89 16.01
CA ASP A 75 -8.87 -5.73 16.88
C ASP A 75 -7.48 -5.22 17.30
N MET A 76 -7.02 -4.17 16.62
CA MET A 76 -5.68 -3.61 16.74
C MET A 76 -5.71 -2.11 16.93
N LYS A 77 -4.72 -1.59 17.64
CA LYS A 77 -4.48 -0.15 17.82
C LYS A 77 -3.09 0.23 17.34
N TRP A 78 -3.00 1.45 16.79
CA TRP A 78 -1.72 2.07 16.46
C TRP A 78 -1.02 2.58 17.72
N LEU A 79 0.30 2.41 17.79
CA LEU A 79 1.10 3.08 18.81
C LEU A 79 1.32 4.55 18.43
N LYS A 80 1.21 5.45 19.42
CA LYS A 80 1.57 6.86 19.27
C LYS A 80 3.07 7.01 19.00
N ASP A 81 3.41 7.80 17.99
CA ASP A 81 4.79 8.12 17.56
C ASP A 81 5.10 9.60 17.84
N PRO A 82 5.38 10.00 19.10
CA PRO A 82 5.63 11.40 19.46
C PRO A 82 6.84 12.03 18.72
N LYS A 83 7.83 11.23 18.34
CA LYS A 83 8.99 11.69 17.54
C LYS A 83 8.72 11.74 16.04
N ASN A 84 7.51 11.37 15.60
CA ASN A 84 7.05 11.43 14.22
C ASN A 84 8.01 10.74 13.22
N ILE A 85 8.60 9.62 13.63
CA ILE A 85 9.56 8.87 12.81
C ILE A 85 8.90 8.32 11.56
N PHE A 86 7.72 7.71 11.70
CA PHE A 86 6.93 7.17 10.59
C PHE A 86 6.33 8.26 9.70
N GLY A 87 6.33 9.51 10.19
CA GLY A 87 5.89 10.69 9.45
C GLY A 87 4.38 10.92 9.54
N LYS A 88 3.95 11.97 8.85
CA LYS A 88 2.53 12.32 8.70
C LYS A 88 1.80 11.27 7.86
N THR A 89 0.47 11.39 7.85
CA THR A 89 -0.43 10.64 6.96
C THR A 89 0.12 10.54 5.54
N GLN A 90 0.17 9.31 5.02
CA GLN A 90 0.57 9.00 3.65
C GLN A 90 -0.65 8.96 2.74
N HIS A 91 -0.40 8.82 1.45
CA HIS A 91 -1.41 8.53 0.44
C HIS A 91 -0.80 7.67 -0.67
N PHE A 92 -1.65 7.13 -1.54
CA PHE A 92 -1.21 6.57 -2.81
C PHE A 92 -1.61 7.51 -3.95
N SER A 93 -0.63 7.77 -4.81
CA SER A 93 -0.81 8.56 -6.02
C SER A 93 -0.82 7.67 -7.26
N THR A 94 -1.65 8.07 -8.22
CA THR A 94 -1.55 7.62 -9.60
C THR A 94 -0.42 8.40 -10.26
N VAL A 95 0.55 7.70 -10.82
CA VAL A 95 1.70 8.27 -11.51
C VAL A 95 1.75 7.68 -12.91
N ALA A 96 1.87 8.55 -13.91
CA ALA A 96 2.02 8.18 -15.31
C ALA A 96 3.43 8.54 -15.80
N ARG A 97 3.86 7.90 -16.90
CA ARG A 97 5.00 8.40 -17.67
C ARG A 97 4.65 9.74 -18.30
N ASN A 98 5.64 10.61 -18.49
CA ASN A 98 5.45 11.84 -19.25
C ASN A 98 5.00 11.53 -20.69
N GLY A 99 4.05 12.32 -21.21
CA GLY A 99 3.48 12.16 -22.54
C GLY A 99 2.25 11.24 -22.61
N LEU A 100 1.85 10.59 -21.51
CA LEU A 100 0.72 9.65 -21.55
C LEU A 100 -0.61 10.35 -21.87
N GLN A 101 -0.79 11.58 -21.40
CA GLN A 101 -2.00 12.36 -21.68
C GLN A 101 -2.18 12.60 -23.18
N GLU A 102 -1.09 12.89 -23.90
CA GLU A 102 -1.08 13.12 -25.33
C GLU A 102 -1.21 11.80 -26.11
N ASP A 103 -0.45 10.78 -25.72
CA ASP A 103 -0.41 9.50 -26.43
C ASP A 103 -1.70 8.66 -26.24
N ASN A 104 -2.33 8.77 -25.07
CA ASN A 104 -3.52 8.00 -24.70
C ASN A 104 -4.44 8.81 -23.78
N PRO A 105 -5.10 9.86 -24.29
CA PRO A 105 -5.89 10.80 -23.49
C PRO A 105 -7.05 10.11 -22.76
N GLY A 106 -7.63 9.06 -23.34
CA GLY A 106 -8.75 8.38 -22.71
C GLY A 106 -8.34 7.47 -21.55
N ALA A 107 -7.22 6.74 -21.65
CA ALA A 107 -6.72 5.99 -20.51
C ALA A 107 -6.20 6.93 -19.41
N TYR A 108 -5.56 8.04 -19.79
CA TYR A 108 -5.14 9.09 -18.87
C TYR A 108 -6.35 9.71 -18.14
N LYS A 109 -7.46 9.99 -18.84
CA LYS A 109 -8.71 10.46 -18.23
C LYS A 109 -9.26 9.48 -17.20
N LEU A 110 -9.24 8.17 -17.47
CA LEU A 110 -9.64 7.17 -16.49
C LEU A 110 -8.73 7.21 -15.24
N LEU A 111 -7.42 7.32 -15.43
CA LEU A 111 -6.43 7.44 -14.35
C LEU A 111 -6.64 8.71 -13.50
N GLN A 112 -7.00 9.83 -14.14
CA GLN A 112 -7.41 11.07 -13.49
C GLN A 112 -8.72 10.93 -12.73
N ASN A 113 -9.69 10.20 -13.25
CA ASN A 113 -10.98 10.02 -12.56
C ASN A 113 -10.88 9.00 -11.42
N PHE A 114 -9.93 8.05 -11.49
CA PHE A 114 -9.82 6.96 -10.54
C PHE A 114 -9.43 7.43 -9.13
N HIS A 115 -10.32 7.17 -8.18
CA HIS A 115 -10.04 7.24 -6.76
C HIS A 115 -10.99 6.34 -5.99
N TRP A 116 -10.56 5.98 -4.79
CA TRP A 116 -11.37 5.21 -3.87
C TRP A 116 -10.92 5.44 -2.42
N THR A 117 -11.68 4.88 -1.48
CA THR A 117 -11.40 4.95 -0.06
C THR A 117 -10.71 3.68 0.44
N ILE A 118 -10.18 3.73 1.65
CA ILE A 118 -9.58 2.55 2.28
C ILE A 118 -10.64 1.46 2.48
N SER A 119 -11.88 1.85 2.81
CA SER A 119 -13.01 0.93 2.93
C SER A 119 -13.31 0.18 1.63
N ASP A 120 -13.27 0.89 0.49
CA ASP A 120 -13.48 0.29 -0.84
C ASP A 120 -12.44 -0.80 -1.14
N SER A 121 -11.19 -0.58 -0.71
CA SER A 121 -10.09 -1.50 -0.94
C SER A 121 -10.16 -2.78 -0.10
N TYR A 122 -10.75 -2.74 1.10
CA TYR A 122 -10.76 -3.86 2.05
C TYR A 122 -11.43 -5.12 1.52
N SER A 123 -12.63 -4.98 0.94
CA SER A 123 -13.38 -6.14 0.44
C SER A 123 -12.63 -6.86 -0.68
N THR A 124 -11.97 -6.10 -1.57
CA THR A 124 -11.19 -6.64 -2.68
C THR A 124 -9.94 -7.33 -2.18
N MET A 125 -9.19 -6.70 -1.26
CA MET A 125 -8.00 -7.31 -0.66
C MET A 125 -8.34 -8.58 0.12
N LEU A 126 -9.40 -8.59 0.93
CA LEU A 126 -9.83 -9.77 1.70
C LEU A 126 -10.14 -10.97 0.79
N LYS A 127 -10.82 -10.74 -0.34
CA LYS A 127 -11.10 -11.80 -1.31
C LYS A 127 -9.83 -12.35 -1.93
N ILE A 128 -8.90 -11.48 -2.31
CA ILE A 128 -7.61 -11.89 -2.88
C ILE A 128 -6.81 -12.72 -1.87
N ASN A 129 -6.72 -12.23 -0.64
CA ASN A 129 -6.06 -12.95 0.45
C ASN A 129 -6.75 -14.29 0.77
N GLY A 130 -8.07 -14.38 0.59
CA GLY A 130 -8.83 -15.64 0.67
C GLY A 130 -8.64 -16.60 -0.51
N GLY A 131 -7.69 -16.33 -1.41
CA GLY A 131 -7.36 -17.18 -2.56
C GLY A 131 -8.10 -16.83 -3.85
N MET A 132 -8.94 -15.80 -3.87
CA MET A 132 -9.60 -15.39 -5.10
C MET A 132 -8.60 -14.75 -6.08
N LYS A 133 -8.61 -15.20 -7.35
CA LYS A 133 -7.81 -14.55 -8.41
C LYS A 133 -8.14 -13.05 -8.50
N SER A 134 -7.12 -12.19 -8.57
CA SER A 134 -7.26 -10.72 -8.58
C SER A 134 -8.25 -10.21 -9.63
N ASN A 135 -8.24 -10.81 -10.82
CA ASN A 135 -9.16 -10.44 -11.90
C ASN A 135 -10.63 -10.70 -11.53
N LYS A 136 -10.90 -11.80 -10.82
CA LYS A 136 -12.25 -12.13 -10.33
C LYS A 136 -12.67 -11.19 -9.22
N ALA A 137 -11.77 -10.89 -8.27
CA ALA A 137 -12.03 -9.94 -7.18
C ALA A 137 -12.32 -8.53 -7.71
N ALA A 138 -11.54 -8.05 -8.68
CA ALA A 138 -11.74 -6.76 -9.34
C ALA A 138 -13.09 -6.68 -10.07
N LYS A 139 -13.45 -7.70 -10.85
CA LYS A 139 -14.76 -7.75 -11.53
C LYS A 139 -15.93 -7.74 -10.53
N GLN A 140 -15.79 -8.41 -9.39
CA GLN A 140 -16.80 -8.36 -8.33
C GLN A 140 -16.91 -6.95 -7.74
N TYR A 141 -15.79 -6.27 -7.48
CA TYR A 141 -15.79 -4.89 -7.01
C TYR A 141 -16.53 -3.97 -7.99
N ILE A 142 -16.20 -4.06 -9.29
CA ILE A 142 -16.85 -3.26 -10.34
C ILE A 142 -18.36 -3.53 -10.35
N LYS A 143 -18.78 -4.79 -10.30
CA LYS A 143 -20.20 -5.16 -10.29
C LYS A 143 -20.94 -4.64 -9.05
N SER A 144 -20.29 -4.61 -7.89
CA SER A 144 -20.93 -4.19 -6.63
C SER A 144 -20.89 -2.68 -6.37
N HIS A 145 -20.17 -1.89 -7.18
CA HIS A 145 -20.04 -0.44 -7.00
C HIS A 145 -20.42 0.35 -8.28
N PRO A 146 -21.61 0.14 -8.87
CA PRO A 146 -21.98 0.75 -10.15
C PRO A 146 -21.92 2.27 -10.15
N LYS A 147 -22.31 2.93 -9.04
CA LYS A 147 -22.22 4.39 -8.90
C LYS A 147 -20.76 4.88 -9.01
N LYS A 148 -19.84 4.21 -8.30
CA LYS A 148 -18.42 4.57 -8.32
C LYS A 148 -17.79 4.29 -9.67
N VAL A 149 -18.16 3.18 -10.30
CA VAL A 149 -17.72 2.83 -11.65
C VAL A 149 -18.16 3.88 -12.65
N ASN A 150 -19.41 4.33 -12.61
CA ASN A 150 -19.92 5.36 -13.52
C ASN A 150 -19.18 6.70 -13.35
N GLU A 151 -18.90 7.11 -12.11
CA GLU A 151 -18.09 8.29 -11.82
C GLU A 151 -16.67 8.17 -12.40
N ILE A 152 -16.01 7.04 -12.21
CA ILE A 152 -14.65 6.81 -12.75
C ILE A 152 -14.66 6.80 -14.29
N LEU A 153 -15.69 6.22 -14.89
CA LEU A 153 -15.83 6.06 -16.34
C LEU A 153 -16.45 7.25 -17.06
N GLN A 154 -16.80 8.31 -16.33
CA GLN A 154 -17.36 9.54 -16.86
C GLN A 154 -16.38 10.20 -17.83
N ASP A 155 -16.88 10.52 -19.02
CA ASP A 155 -16.11 11.14 -20.12
C ASP A 155 -14.86 10.35 -20.56
N VAL A 156 -14.75 9.07 -20.15
CA VAL A 156 -13.69 8.18 -20.64
C VAL A 156 -14.11 7.66 -22.02
N PRO A 157 -13.35 7.98 -23.09
CA PRO A 157 -13.61 7.49 -24.44
C PRO A 157 -13.53 5.96 -24.54
N VAL A 158 -14.07 5.41 -25.62
CA VAL A 158 -13.83 4.01 -25.99
C VAL A 158 -12.37 3.88 -26.44
N GLY A 159 -11.68 2.86 -25.95
CA GLY A 159 -10.24 2.70 -26.15
C GLY A 159 -9.82 2.15 -27.50
N HIS A 160 -10.74 1.58 -28.29
CA HIS A 160 -10.46 1.01 -29.63
C HIS A 160 -9.22 0.09 -29.69
N GLY A 161 -8.97 -0.68 -28.62
CA GLY A 161 -7.83 -1.58 -28.52
C GLY A 161 -6.48 -0.92 -28.21
N GLN A 162 -6.44 0.38 -27.91
CA GLN A 162 -5.23 1.07 -27.48
C GLN A 162 -4.60 0.35 -26.27
N LYS A 163 -3.28 0.17 -26.34
CA LYS A 163 -2.51 -0.54 -25.31
C LYS A 163 -2.23 0.37 -24.12
N ILE A 164 -2.23 -0.23 -22.94
CA ILE A 164 -1.74 0.41 -21.72
C ILE A 164 -1.07 -0.65 -20.82
N LYS A 165 0.11 -0.34 -20.32
CA LYS A 165 0.92 -1.18 -19.43
C LYS A 165 0.96 -0.58 -18.04
N LEU A 166 0.19 -1.18 -17.15
CA LEU A 166 0.15 -0.82 -15.73
C LEU A 166 1.18 -1.62 -14.94
N VAL A 167 1.81 -0.99 -13.95
CA VAL A 167 2.75 -1.66 -13.06
C VAL A 167 2.40 -1.47 -11.59
N TYR A 168 2.76 -2.47 -10.79
CA TYR A 168 2.48 -2.49 -9.36
C TYR A 168 3.57 -3.25 -8.59
N THR A 169 3.64 -3.01 -7.30
CA THR A 169 4.57 -3.66 -6.37
C THR A 169 3.88 -4.85 -5.67
N PRO A 170 4.61 -5.73 -4.95
CA PRO A 170 4.08 -7.06 -4.59
C PRO A 170 3.05 -7.09 -3.44
N TYR A 171 2.46 -5.96 -3.04
CA TYR A 171 1.55 -5.91 -1.89
C TYR A 171 0.06 -6.11 -2.26
N ASP A 172 -0.75 -6.59 -1.30
CA ASP A 172 -2.17 -6.95 -1.53
C ASP A 172 -3.02 -5.79 -2.05
N TYR A 173 -2.88 -4.61 -1.44
CA TYR A 173 -3.56 -3.38 -1.88
C TYR A 173 -3.23 -3.04 -3.33
N GLU A 174 -1.95 -3.15 -3.67
CA GLU A 174 -1.38 -2.72 -4.94
C GLU A 174 -1.84 -3.62 -6.08
N ARG A 175 -1.92 -4.92 -5.79
CA ARG A 175 -2.58 -5.89 -6.66
C ARG A 175 -4.07 -5.59 -6.79
N ALA A 176 -4.77 -5.30 -5.70
CA ALA A 176 -6.20 -5.00 -5.72
C ALA A 176 -6.53 -3.77 -6.59
N VAL A 177 -5.91 -2.62 -6.31
CA VAL A 177 -6.13 -1.37 -7.06
C VAL A 177 -5.80 -1.53 -8.54
N THR A 178 -4.69 -2.20 -8.84
CA THR A 178 -4.21 -2.36 -10.22
C THR A 178 -5.14 -3.22 -11.06
N TYR A 179 -5.67 -4.30 -10.50
CA TYR A 179 -6.62 -5.13 -11.23
C TYR A 179 -8.00 -4.48 -11.37
N VAL A 180 -8.43 -3.63 -10.43
CA VAL A 180 -9.66 -2.82 -10.59
C VAL A 180 -9.50 -1.86 -11.77
N VAL A 181 -8.44 -1.04 -11.79
CA VAL A 181 -8.18 -0.10 -12.89
C VAL A 181 -8.01 -0.83 -14.22
N LYS A 182 -7.26 -1.94 -14.25
CA LYS A 182 -7.12 -2.79 -15.45
C LYS A 182 -8.48 -3.22 -16.00
N ASN A 183 -9.39 -3.70 -15.15
CA ASN A 183 -10.68 -4.19 -15.62
C ASN A 183 -11.61 -3.05 -16.08
N LEU A 184 -11.52 -1.86 -15.47
CA LEU A 184 -12.24 -0.68 -15.94
C LEU A 184 -11.76 -0.23 -17.33
N LEU A 185 -10.44 -0.24 -17.56
CA LEU A 185 -9.85 0.02 -18.88
C LEU A 185 -10.31 -1.02 -19.90
N VAL A 186 -10.28 -2.32 -19.56
CA VAL A 186 -10.77 -3.39 -20.43
C VAL A 186 -12.26 -3.22 -20.75
N GLN A 187 -13.08 -2.84 -19.77
CA GLN A 187 -14.50 -2.56 -19.97
C GLN A 187 -14.75 -1.39 -20.94
N LYS A 188 -13.83 -0.42 -21.01
CA LYS A 188 -13.84 0.68 -21.99
C LYS A 188 -13.18 0.32 -23.32
N GLY A 189 -12.74 -0.92 -23.53
CA GLY A 189 -12.18 -1.37 -24.80
C GLY A 189 -10.67 -1.16 -24.97
N TYR A 190 -9.93 -0.90 -23.89
CA TYR A 190 -8.46 -0.83 -23.91
C TYR A 190 -7.81 -2.21 -23.77
N GLN A 191 -6.63 -2.39 -24.39
CA GLN A 191 -5.77 -3.56 -24.17
C GLN A 191 -4.85 -3.33 -22.96
N ALA A 192 -5.42 -3.43 -21.76
CA ALA A 192 -4.68 -3.20 -20.52
C ALA A 192 -3.90 -4.44 -20.05
N THR A 193 -2.60 -4.28 -19.84
CA THR A 193 -1.69 -5.28 -19.30
C THR A 193 -1.16 -4.85 -17.94
N THR A 194 -0.68 -5.81 -17.14
CA THR A 194 -0.17 -5.56 -15.78
C THR A 194 1.12 -6.32 -15.56
N GLN A 195 2.12 -5.68 -14.97
CA GLN A 195 3.38 -6.32 -14.58
C GLN A 195 3.72 -5.97 -13.12
N GLN A 196 4.05 -6.99 -12.33
CA GLN A 196 4.59 -6.79 -10.98
C GLN A 196 6.07 -6.43 -11.09
N LEU A 197 6.52 -5.41 -10.36
CA LEU A 197 7.91 -4.94 -10.32
C LEU A 197 8.31 -4.60 -8.89
N ASP A 198 9.61 -4.61 -8.61
CA ASP A 198 10.14 -3.96 -7.40
C ASP A 198 10.00 -2.45 -7.49
N VAL A 199 9.95 -1.76 -6.33
CA VAL A 199 9.72 -0.31 -6.24
C VAL A 199 10.72 0.48 -7.10
N SER A 200 12.02 0.17 -6.99
CA SER A 200 13.07 0.87 -7.75
C SER A 200 12.90 0.72 -9.26
N ILE A 201 12.59 -0.49 -9.72
CA ILE A 201 12.39 -0.83 -11.13
C ILE A 201 11.12 -0.18 -11.65
N MET A 202 10.04 -0.16 -10.86
CA MET A 202 8.79 0.51 -11.21
C MET A 202 9.00 2.00 -11.53
N TRP A 203 9.67 2.74 -10.61
CA TRP A 203 9.96 4.16 -10.81
C TRP A 203 10.89 4.40 -12.00
N GLN A 204 11.93 3.58 -12.17
CA GLN A 204 12.82 3.67 -13.33
C GLN A 204 12.09 3.41 -14.65
N ALA A 205 11.18 2.44 -14.68
CA ALA A 205 10.41 2.09 -15.86
C ALA A 205 9.45 3.21 -16.27
N LEU A 206 8.80 3.89 -15.31
CA LEU A 206 7.94 5.05 -15.56
C LEU A 206 8.77 6.21 -16.14
N ALA A 207 9.89 6.55 -15.50
CA ALA A 207 10.76 7.64 -15.94
C ALA A 207 11.36 7.40 -17.34
N SER A 208 11.67 6.14 -17.67
CA SER A 208 12.18 5.74 -19.00
C SER A 208 11.07 5.41 -20.01
N LYS A 209 9.80 5.70 -19.69
CA LYS A 209 8.63 5.47 -20.55
C LYS A 209 8.44 4.01 -21.01
N LYS A 210 9.04 3.03 -20.31
CA LYS A 210 8.90 1.59 -20.62
C LYS A 210 7.57 0.98 -20.16
N VAL A 211 6.85 1.70 -19.32
CA VAL A 211 5.53 1.38 -18.77
C VAL A 211 4.72 2.67 -18.68
N ASP A 212 3.40 2.56 -18.66
CA ASP A 212 2.53 3.74 -18.82
C ASP A 212 2.15 4.37 -17.50
N ALA A 213 1.69 3.57 -16.53
CA ALA A 213 1.20 4.13 -15.27
C ALA A 213 1.26 3.14 -14.10
N THR A 214 1.15 3.69 -12.90
CA THR A 214 0.96 2.98 -11.64
C THR A 214 -0.03 3.71 -10.74
N MET A 215 -0.72 2.99 -9.88
CA MET A 215 -1.62 3.55 -8.86
C MET A 215 -1.01 3.48 -7.47
N VAL A 216 0.25 3.02 -7.38
CA VAL A 216 0.81 2.52 -6.12
C VAL A 216 2.01 3.35 -5.64
N ALA A 217 2.13 4.60 -6.10
CA ALA A 217 3.14 5.50 -5.58
C ALA A 217 2.77 5.95 -4.15
N GLN A 218 3.35 5.34 -3.12
CA GLN A 218 3.07 5.68 -1.73
C GLN A 218 3.94 6.86 -1.26
N LEU A 219 3.30 8.00 -0.99
CA LEU A 219 3.94 9.28 -0.72
C LEU A 219 3.40 9.93 0.57
N PRO A 220 4.12 10.88 1.19
CA PRO A 220 5.44 11.40 0.79
C PRO A 220 6.61 10.65 1.44
N VAL A 221 6.38 9.54 2.15
CA VAL A 221 7.41 8.92 2.99
C VAL A 221 8.00 7.67 2.35
N SER A 222 7.17 6.68 2.01
CA SER A 222 7.65 5.36 1.55
C SER A 222 8.45 5.44 0.25
N HIS A 223 7.97 6.17 -0.76
CA HIS A 223 8.64 6.33 -2.05
C HIS A 223 9.37 7.68 -2.20
N ALA A 224 9.62 8.41 -1.10
CA ALA A 224 10.17 9.77 -1.11
C ALA A 224 11.45 9.91 -1.94
N ALA A 225 12.39 8.98 -1.76
CA ALA A 225 13.68 9.02 -2.44
C ALA A 225 13.53 8.83 -3.95
N TYR A 226 12.61 7.97 -4.39
CA TYR A 226 12.33 7.72 -5.80
C TYR A 226 11.59 8.90 -6.44
N ALA A 227 10.56 9.43 -5.76
CA ALA A 227 9.85 10.63 -6.21
C ALA A 227 10.80 11.83 -6.36
N LYS A 228 11.76 12.00 -5.43
CA LYS A 228 12.81 13.01 -5.54
C LYS A 228 13.73 12.75 -6.73
N LYS A 229 14.21 11.50 -6.90
CA LYS A 229 15.15 11.11 -7.96
C LYS A 229 14.57 11.31 -9.37
N TYR A 230 13.29 10.99 -9.55
CA TYR A 230 12.61 11.03 -10.86
C TYR A 230 11.68 12.24 -11.02
N ARG A 231 11.84 13.27 -10.17
CA ARG A 231 11.07 14.50 -10.26
C ARG A 231 11.22 15.12 -11.66
N GLY A 232 10.10 15.47 -12.29
CA GLY A 232 10.06 16.02 -13.64
C GLY A 232 10.18 14.99 -14.77
N GLN A 233 10.44 13.72 -14.46
CA GLN A 233 10.49 12.62 -15.46
C GLN A 233 9.22 11.76 -15.47
N VAL A 234 8.32 12.01 -14.52
CA VAL A 234 7.01 11.37 -14.41
C VAL A 234 5.97 12.41 -14.07
N ASP A 235 4.71 12.06 -14.34
CA ASP A 235 3.57 12.90 -14.09
C ASP A 235 2.74 12.32 -12.93
N GLU A 236 2.60 13.11 -11.85
CA GLU A 236 1.75 12.75 -10.73
C GLU A 236 0.31 13.17 -11.05
N VAL A 237 -0.44 12.24 -11.62
CA VAL A 237 -1.80 12.46 -12.14
C VAL A 237 -2.75 12.89 -11.04
N ARG A 238 -2.73 12.19 -9.89
CA ARG A 238 -3.55 12.52 -8.72
C ARG A 238 -3.21 11.68 -7.50
N ILE A 239 -3.69 12.14 -6.35
CA ILE A 239 -3.92 11.27 -5.18
C ILE A 239 -5.16 10.40 -5.45
N ASN A 240 -4.98 9.07 -5.44
CA ASN A 240 -6.06 8.10 -5.68
C ASN A 240 -6.59 7.45 -4.40
N LEU A 241 -5.80 7.47 -3.32
CA LEU A 241 -6.19 7.00 -1.99
C LEU A 241 -5.54 7.87 -0.91
N PRO A 242 -6.30 8.76 -0.25
CA PRO A 242 -5.81 9.52 0.89
C PRO A 242 -5.76 8.67 2.16
N HIS A 243 -5.14 9.20 3.21
CA HIS A 243 -5.16 8.63 4.57
C HIS A 243 -4.47 7.26 4.73
N ALA A 244 -3.55 6.91 3.84
CA ALA A 244 -2.65 5.79 4.06
C ALA A 244 -1.75 6.04 5.29
N ARG A 245 -1.28 4.97 5.92
CA ARG A 245 -0.51 5.07 7.16
C ARG A 245 0.52 3.95 7.22
N ILE A 246 1.66 4.24 7.84
CA ILE A 246 2.62 3.23 8.32
C ILE A 246 2.89 3.51 9.80
N GLY A 247 3.31 2.51 10.54
CA GLY A 247 3.61 2.67 11.97
C GLY A 247 3.81 1.34 12.68
N LEU A 248 3.83 1.40 14.00
CA LEU A 248 3.68 0.19 14.83
C LEU A 248 2.24 0.02 15.25
N ALA A 249 1.78 -1.22 15.28
CA ALA A 249 0.50 -1.59 15.85
C ALA A 249 0.64 -2.76 16.80
N VAL A 250 -0.29 -2.81 17.76
CA VAL A 250 -0.44 -3.88 18.74
C VAL A 250 -1.91 -4.29 18.82
N PRO A 251 -2.23 -5.51 19.23
CA PRO A 251 -3.60 -5.88 19.58
C PRO A 251 -4.14 -5.02 20.72
N THR A 252 -5.44 -4.73 20.71
CA THR A 252 -6.09 -3.86 21.72
C THR A 252 -6.02 -4.41 23.15
N TYR A 253 -5.90 -5.73 23.30
CA TYR A 253 -5.74 -6.37 24.62
C TYR A 253 -4.44 -6.00 25.34
N MET A 254 -3.43 -5.48 24.62
CA MET A 254 -2.21 -4.93 25.24
C MET A 254 -2.49 -3.53 25.81
N LYS A 255 -3.26 -3.46 26.90
CA LYS A 255 -3.77 -2.19 27.47
C LYS A 255 -2.65 -1.21 27.86
N ASP A 256 -1.51 -1.70 28.32
CA ASP A 256 -0.41 -0.88 28.85
C ASP A 256 0.55 -0.35 27.77
N VAL A 257 0.36 -0.73 26.49
CA VAL A 257 1.20 -0.28 25.38
C VAL A 257 0.39 0.63 24.46
N ASN A 258 0.65 1.94 24.52
CA ASN A 258 -0.12 2.94 23.77
C ASN A 258 0.77 3.90 22.96
N SER A 259 2.06 3.98 23.28
CA SER A 259 3.08 4.74 22.56
C SER A 259 4.32 3.88 22.30
N ILE A 260 5.10 4.25 21.29
CA ILE A 260 6.44 3.68 21.07
C ILE A 260 7.34 3.87 22.31
N GLU A 261 7.17 4.96 23.06
CA GLU A 261 7.91 5.17 24.32
C GLU A 261 7.60 4.10 25.38
N ASP A 262 6.41 3.48 25.35
CA ASP A 262 6.05 2.43 26.32
C ASP A 262 6.86 1.14 26.08
N LEU A 263 7.45 0.95 24.89
CA LEU A 263 8.33 -0.20 24.61
C LEU A 263 9.66 -0.13 25.37
N LYS A 264 10.02 1.04 25.90
CA LYS A 264 11.23 1.24 26.72
C LYS A 264 11.05 0.78 28.16
N LYS A 265 9.80 0.68 28.63
CA LYS A 265 9.41 0.26 29.98
C LYS A 265 9.40 -1.26 30.08
#